data_AF-A0A1H7WFK3-F1
#
_entry.id   AF-A0A1H7WFK3-F1
#
_cell.length_a   1.000
_cell.length_b   1.000
_cell.length_c   1.000
_cell.angle_alpha   90.00
_cell.angle_beta   90.00
_cell.angle_gamma   90.00
#
_symmetry.space_group_name_H-M   'P 1'
#
loop_
_entity.id
_entity.type
_entity.pdbx_description
1 polymer ?
#
loop_
_entity_poly.entity_id
_entity_poly.type
_entity_poly.pdbx_seq_one_letter_code
_entity_poly.pdbx_strand_id
1 'polypeptide(L)'
;MEEEQLFDYGRGINAPYWIQEIKSPKGKRIWYFSTPMQVSFFVVFFLVLIVMFQLLSPLLSWLASHTHSISSLLYAILPYKIAKIYTETEPEGKKMHVFIADWLKYWFEFRLDKRAIYQGERVDMEKEFVFEKTHL
;
A
#
# COMPACT_ATOMS: atom_id res chain seq x y z
N MET A 1 7.71 38.72 -24.67
CA MET A 1 7.29 38.23 -23.34
C MET A 1 8.11 36.99 -23.10
N GLU A 2 9.01 37.02 -22.13
CA GLU A 2 9.75 35.81 -21.73
C GLU A 2 8.74 34.78 -21.24
N GLU A 3 8.80 33.54 -21.74
CA GLU A 3 7.93 32.46 -21.28
C GLU A 3 8.23 32.19 -19.80
N GLU A 4 7.26 32.46 -18.91
CA GLU A 4 7.38 32.10 -17.50
C GLU A 4 7.55 30.58 -17.40
N GLN A 5 8.76 30.14 -17.06
CA GLN A 5 9.06 28.73 -16.84
C GLN A 5 8.39 28.28 -15.54
N LEU A 6 7.26 27.59 -15.67
CA LEU A 6 6.58 26.92 -14.57
C LEU A 6 7.39 25.68 -14.17
N PHE A 7 8.15 25.79 -13.08
CA PHE A 7 8.88 24.66 -12.52
C PHE A 7 7.96 23.76 -11.69
N ASP A 8 7.96 22.47 -11.99
CA ASP A 8 7.28 21.46 -11.16
C ASP A 8 8.12 21.13 -9.92
N TYR A 9 7.88 21.90 -8.85
CA TYR A 9 8.51 21.67 -7.55
C TYR A 9 7.96 20.42 -6.82
N GLY A 10 6.86 19.83 -7.31
CA GLY A 10 6.21 18.68 -6.70
C GLY A 10 7.11 17.45 -6.66
N ARG A 11 7.97 17.26 -7.67
CA ARG A 11 8.97 16.17 -7.70
C ARG A 11 10.02 16.28 -6.59
N GLY A 12 10.50 17.49 -6.30
CA GLY A 12 11.51 17.70 -5.26
C GLY A 12 10.97 17.45 -3.85
N ILE A 13 9.73 17.89 -3.60
CA ILE A 13 9.06 17.70 -2.31
C ILE A 13 8.68 16.23 -2.08
N ASN A 14 8.30 15.50 -3.14
CA ASN A 14 7.89 14.11 -3.05
C ASN A 14 9.03 13.09 -3.03
N ALA A 15 10.28 13.55 -3.09
CA ALA A 15 11.45 12.68 -3.08
C ALA A 15 11.46 11.80 -1.80
N PRO A 16 11.67 10.49 -1.94
CA PRO A 16 11.70 9.60 -0.78
C PRO A 16 12.91 9.92 0.10
N TYR A 17 12.73 9.85 1.41
CA TYR A 17 13.82 9.95 2.37
C TYR A 17 14.60 8.65 2.41
N TRP A 18 15.91 8.73 2.19
CA TRP A 18 16.82 7.57 2.19
C TRP A 18 17.74 7.59 3.40
N ILE A 19 17.98 6.42 3.97
CA ILE A 19 18.95 6.16 5.03
C ILE A 19 20.06 5.30 4.45
N GLN A 20 21.30 5.80 4.52
CA GLN A 20 22.50 5.05 4.13
C GLN A 20 23.45 4.84 5.32
N GLU A 21 23.54 5.81 6.22
CA GLU A 21 24.43 5.76 7.38
C GLU A 21 23.71 6.14 8.66
N ILE A 22 23.95 5.38 9.72
CA ILE A 22 23.52 5.72 11.07
C ILE A 22 24.75 6.13 11.85
N LYS A 23 24.77 7.38 12.33
CA LYS A 23 25.88 7.99 13.09
C LYS A 23 25.41 8.32 14.49
N SER A 24 26.32 8.23 15.46
CA SER A 24 26.08 8.75 16.80
C SER A 24 26.02 10.29 16.77
N PRO A 25 25.46 10.94 17.81
CA PRO A 25 25.46 12.41 17.90
C PRO A 25 26.87 13.02 17.84
N LYS A 26 27.90 12.24 18.22
CA LYS A 26 29.32 12.62 18.16
C LYS A 26 29.98 12.30 16.81
N GLY A 27 29.20 11.91 15.79
CA GLY A 27 29.69 11.64 14.43
C GLY A 27 30.30 10.25 14.21
N LYS A 28 30.41 9.40 15.24
CA LYS A 28 30.92 8.03 15.09
C LYS A 28 29.92 7.18 14.31
N ARG A 29 30.33 6.58 13.19
CA ARG A 29 29.49 5.69 12.37
C ARG A 29 29.17 4.41 13.17
N ILE A 30 27.89 4.14 13.36
CA ILE A 30 27.36 2.94 14.04
C ILE A 30 27.07 1.86 12.99
N TRP A 31 26.44 2.25 11.89
CA TRP A 31 26.02 1.33 10.85
C TRP A 31 26.09 1.97 9.46
N TYR A 32 26.36 1.16 8.44
CA TYR A 32 26.37 1.53 7.03
C TYR A 32 25.57 0.51 6.23
N PHE A 33 24.65 0.98 5.39
CA PHE A 33 23.92 0.15 4.45
C PHE A 33 24.60 0.21 3.08
N SER A 34 24.87 -0.96 2.49
CA SER A 34 25.50 -1.06 1.16
C SER A 34 24.68 -0.38 0.07
N THR A 35 23.36 -0.40 0.21
CA THR A 35 22.40 0.32 -0.64
C THR A 35 21.59 1.27 0.23
N PRO A 36 21.33 2.52 -0.21
CA PRO A 36 20.44 3.42 0.51
C PRO A 36 19.05 2.79 0.60
N MET A 37 18.43 2.86 1.78
CA MET A 37 17.10 2.30 2.04
C MET A 37 16.09 3.40 2.32
N GLN A 38 14.88 3.31 1.76
CA GLN A 38 13.83 4.30 2.04
C GLN A 38 13.34 4.20 3.49
N VAL A 39 13.00 5.33 4.12
CA VAL A 39 12.41 5.34 5.48
C VAL A 39 11.11 4.54 5.54
N SER A 40 10.30 4.60 4.48
CA SER A 40 9.06 3.83 4.31
C SER A 40 9.27 2.32 4.47
N PHE A 41 10.43 1.79 4.05
CA PHE A 41 10.78 0.39 4.20
C PHE A 41 10.74 -0.04 5.66
N PHE A 42 11.39 0.73 6.54
CA PHE A 42 11.47 0.41 7.96
C PHE A 42 10.09 0.49 8.63
N VAL A 43 9.30 1.50 8.29
CA VAL A 43 7.94 1.65 8.82
C VAL A 43 7.08 0.44 8.47
N VAL A 44 7.07 0.03 7.20
CA VAL A 44 6.29 -1.13 6.74
C VAL A 44 6.84 -2.43 7.31
N PHE A 45 8.17 -2.58 7.38
CA PHE A 45 8.83 -3.74 7.98
C PHE A 45 8.35 -3.97 9.43
N PHE A 46 8.42 -2.94 10.28
CA PHE A 46 7.97 -3.06 11.68
C PHE A 46 6.47 -3.27 11.80
N LEU A 47 5.66 -2.60 10.97
CA LEU A 47 4.21 -2.80 10.95
C LEU A 47 3.86 -4.25 10.63
N VAL A 48 4.43 -4.82 9.55
CA VAL A 48 4.21 -6.22 9.17
C VAL A 48 4.67 -7.17 10.26
N LEU A 49 5.80 -6.89 10.90
CA LEU A 49 6.33 -7.70 12.00
C LEU A 49 5.41 -7.68 13.23
N ILE A 50 4.83 -6.52 13.59
CA ILE A 50 3.80 -6.43 14.64
C ILE A 50 2.56 -7.24 14.27
N VAL A 51 2.08 -7.11 13.03
CA VAL A 51 0.93 -7.87 12.54
C VAL A 51 1.20 -9.38 12.58
N MET A 52 2.40 -9.82 12.22
CA MET A 52 2.78 -11.23 12.30
C MET A 52 2.76 -11.73 13.74
N PHE A 53 3.29 -10.96 14.70
CA PHE A 53 3.25 -11.36 16.11
C PHE A 53 1.83 -11.38 16.69
N GLN A 54 0.95 -10.48 16.27
CA GLN A 54 -0.40 -10.41 16.83
C GLN A 54 -1.36 -11.42 16.19
N LEU A 55 -1.35 -11.53 14.85
CA LEU A 55 -2.34 -12.30 14.11
C LEU A 55 -1.82 -13.67 13.65
N LEU A 56 -0.53 -13.75 13.31
CA LEU A 56 0.06 -14.95 12.69
C LEU A 56 0.78 -15.86 13.69
N SER A 57 0.91 -15.42 14.95
CA SER A 57 1.59 -16.17 16.02
C SER A 57 1.01 -17.57 16.28
N PRO A 58 -0.33 -17.79 16.32
CA PRO A 58 -0.89 -19.14 16.49
C PRO A 58 -0.55 -20.10 15.33
N LEU A 59 -0.53 -19.59 14.10
CA LEU A 59 -0.18 -20.37 12.92
C LEU A 59 1.32 -20.70 12.91
N LEU A 60 2.15 -19.73 13.26
CA LEU A 60 3.60 -19.86 13.28
C LEU A 60 4.09 -20.74 14.45
N SER A 61 3.38 -20.78 15.57
CA SER A 61 3.68 -21.68 16.69
C SER A 61 3.33 -23.13 16.37
N TRP A 62 2.20 -23.38 15.70
CA TRP A 62 1.88 -24.68 15.13
C TRP A 62 2.93 -25.13 14.09
N LEU A 63 3.38 -24.22 13.23
CA LEU A 63 4.43 -24.55 12.27
C LEU A 63 5.79 -24.80 12.96
N ALA A 64 6.10 -24.04 14.01
CA ALA A 64 7.31 -24.22 14.81
C ALA A 64 7.34 -25.58 15.50
N SER A 65 6.20 -26.11 15.93
CA SER A 65 6.15 -27.45 16.55
C SER A 65 6.46 -28.57 15.57
N HIS A 66 6.22 -28.36 14.26
CA HIS A 66 6.47 -29.37 13.23
C HIS A 66 7.82 -29.19 12.53
N THR A 67 8.34 -27.96 12.43
CA THR A 67 9.51 -27.68 11.58
C THR A 67 10.55 -26.78 12.23
N HIS A 68 10.48 -26.60 13.56
CA HIS A 68 11.42 -25.89 14.45
C HIS A 68 12.01 -24.58 13.90
N SER A 69 13.02 -24.64 13.02
CA SER A 69 13.77 -23.49 12.51
C SER A 69 13.08 -22.71 11.37
N ILE A 70 12.09 -23.29 10.68
CA ILE A 70 11.45 -22.58 9.56
C ILE A 70 10.60 -21.40 10.04
N SER A 71 9.97 -21.54 11.22
CA SER A 71 9.10 -20.50 11.77
C SER A 71 9.86 -19.21 12.09
N SER A 72 11.08 -19.30 12.64
CA SER A 72 11.91 -18.12 12.93
C SER A 72 12.41 -17.42 11.67
N LEU A 73 12.75 -18.18 10.63
CA LEU A 73 13.15 -17.60 9.33
C LEU A 73 12.00 -16.84 8.67
N LEU A 74 10.77 -17.31 8.81
CA LEU A 74 9.60 -16.61 8.25
C LEU A 74 9.40 -15.22 8.88
N TYR A 75 9.66 -15.05 10.18
CA TYR A 75 9.61 -13.75 10.85
C TYR A 75 10.63 -12.75 10.30
N ALA A 76 11.75 -13.20 9.72
CA ALA A 76 12.72 -12.32 9.09
C ALA A 76 12.42 -12.09 7.60
N ILE A 77 12.13 -13.16 6.87
CA ILE A 77 11.98 -13.13 5.41
C ILE A 77 10.69 -12.44 4.99
N LEU A 78 9.57 -12.71 5.68
CA LEU A 78 8.26 -12.22 5.27
C LEU A 78 8.17 -10.69 5.41
N PRO A 79 8.52 -10.06 6.55
CA PRO A 79 8.49 -8.61 6.66
C PRO A 79 9.48 -7.94 5.71
N TYR A 80 10.68 -8.52 5.52
CA TYR A 80 11.66 -8.00 4.58
C TYR A 80 11.12 -7.99 3.14
N LYS A 81 10.56 -9.12 2.66
CA LYS A 81 10.01 -9.21 1.31
C LYS A 81 8.82 -8.29 1.10
N ILE A 82 7.90 -8.21 2.07
CA ILE A 82 6.71 -7.36 1.94
C ILE A 82 7.12 -5.89 1.94
N ALA A 83 8.00 -5.46 2.85
CA ALA A 83 8.51 -4.10 2.87
C ALA A 83 9.25 -3.75 1.57
N LYS A 84 10.05 -4.67 1.04
CA LYS A 84 10.77 -4.50 -0.23
C LYS A 84 9.79 -4.29 -1.40
N ILE A 85 8.80 -5.18 -1.53
CA ILE A 85 7.77 -5.07 -2.56
C ILE A 85 7.03 -3.74 -2.42
N TYR A 86 6.63 -3.36 -1.20
CA TYR A 86 5.92 -2.11 -0.95
C TYR A 86 6.70 -0.87 -1.39
N THR A 87 8.03 -0.84 -1.21
CA THR A 87 8.85 0.33 -1.55
C THR A 87 9.37 0.35 -2.97
N GLU A 88 9.64 -0.81 -3.57
CA GLU A 88 10.23 -0.89 -4.90
C GLU A 88 9.19 -0.91 -6.02
N THR A 89 7.97 -1.38 -5.72
CA THR A 89 6.91 -1.40 -6.73
C THR A 89 6.11 -0.10 -6.67
N GLU A 90 6.01 0.54 -7.82
CA GLU A 90 5.17 1.73 -8.04
C GLU A 90 4.08 1.37 -9.05
N PRO A 91 2.96 0.78 -8.60
CA PRO A 91 1.86 0.44 -9.49
C PRO A 91 1.34 1.72 -10.15
N GLU A 92 1.25 1.73 -11.47
CA GLU A 92 0.77 2.89 -12.25
C GLU A 92 1.59 4.19 -12.00
N GLY A 93 2.84 4.07 -11.51
CA GLY A 93 3.66 5.21 -11.11
C GLY A 93 3.17 5.93 -9.85
N LYS A 94 2.25 5.32 -9.09
CA LYS A 94 1.76 5.83 -7.80
C LYS A 94 2.49 5.16 -6.65
N LYS A 95 2.56 5.86 -5.52
CA LYS A 95 3.02 5.27 -4.26
C LYS A 95 2.05 4.15 -3.85
N MET A 96 2.59 3.04 -3.34
CA MET A 96 1.81 1.82 -3.01
C MET A 96 0.60 2.09 -2.11
N HIS A 97 0.71 2.95 -1.08
CA HIS A 97 -0.45 3.28 -0.23
C HIS A 97 -1.57 4.02 -0.95
N VAL A 98 -1.23 4.89 -1.92
CA VAL A 98 -2.24 5.59 -2.73
C VAL A 98 -2.96 4.60 -3.62
N PHE A 99 -2.20 3.70 -4.25
CA PHE A 99 -2.77 2.63 -5.06
C PHE A 99 -3.71 1.72 -4.24
N ILE A 100 -3.30 1.30 -3.05
CA ILE A 100 -4.15 0.48 -2.16
C ILE A 100 -5.43 1.25 -1.76
N ALA A 101 -5.33 2.55 -1.46
CA ALA A 101 -6.49 3.37 -1.12
C ALA A 101 -7.46 3.50 -2.30
N ASP A 102 -6.95 3.76 -3.51
CA ASP A 102 -7.74 3.80 -4.75
C ASP A 102 -8.43 2.46 -5.01
N TRP A 103 -7.71 1.35 -4.82
CA TRP A 103 -8.25 0.01 -5.00
C TRP A 103 -9.35 -0.32 -3.98
N LEU A 104 -9.16 0.05 -2.71
CA LEU A 104 -10.18 -0.12 -1.68
C LEU A 104 -11.42 0.72 -2.02
N LYS A 105 -11.22 1.99 -2.40
CA LYS A 105 -12.32 2.86 -2.83
C LYS A 105 -13.07 2.24 -4.00
N TYR A 106 -12.36 1.74 -5.01
CA TYR A 106 -12.96 1.03 -6.14
C TYR A 106 -13.78 -0.17 -5.68
N TRP A 107 -13.26 -0.97 -4.76
CA TRP A 107 -13.96 -2.14 -4.24
C TRP A 107 -15.25 -1.75 -3.51
N PHE A 108 -15.21 -0.77 -2.60
CA PHE A 108 -16.37 -0.32 -1.86
C PHE A 108 -17.41 0.35 -2.75
N GLU A 109 -16.94 1.23 -3.65
CA GLU A 109 -17.83 2.00 -4.51
C GLU A 109 -18.39 1.14 -5.64
N PHE A 110 -17.59 0.36 -6.38
CA PHE A 110 -18.06 -0.26 -7.62
C PHE A 110 -18.36 -1.75 -7.50
N ARG A 111 -17.74 -2.46 -6.55
CA ARG A 111 -17.94 -3.91 -6.40
C ARG A 111 -19.09 -4.23 -5.45
N LEU A 112 -19.24 -3.47 -4.36
CA LEU A 112 -20.32 -3.68 -3.40
C LEU A 112 -21.63 -3.02 -3.85
N ASP A 113 -21.56 -1.82 -4.42
CA ASP A 113 -22.75 -1.14 -4.94
C ASP A 113 -22.95 -1.49 -6.42
N LYS A 114 -24.05 -2.21 -6.70
CA LYS A 114 -24.40 -2.67 -8.06
C LYS A 114 -25.39 -1.73 -8.77
N ARG A 115 -25.68 -0.56 -8.19
CA ARG A 115 -26.55 0.44 -8.81
C ARG A 115 -25.94 0.96 -10.11
N ALA A 116 -26.79 1.24 -11.10
CA ALA A 116 -26.32 1.79 -12.36
C ALA A 116 -25.91 3.25 -12.15
N ILE A 117 -24.82 3.68 -12.80
CA ILE A 117 -24.38 5.07 -12.78
C ILE A 117 -25.02 5.77 -13.99
N TYR A 118 -25.94 6.70 -13.74
CA TYR A 118 -26.58 7.51 -14.78
C TYR A 118 -26.36 8.99 -14.45
N GLN A 119 -25.79 9.75 -15.39
CA GLN A 119 -25.47 11.19 -15.23
C GLN A 119 -24.67 11.55 -13.96
N GLY A 120 -23.85 10.63 -13.45
CA GLY A 120 -23.04 10.84 -12.25
C GLY A 120 -23.75 10.49 -10.93
N GLU A 121 -25.04 10.14 -10.97
CA GLU A 121 -25.79 9.62 -9.82
C GLU A 121 -25.97 8.11 -9.92
N ARG A 122 -26.11 7.46 -8.75
CA ARG A 122 -26.40 6.03 -8.67
C ARG A 122 -27.90 5.82 -8.59
N VAL A 123 -28.47 5.26 -9.65
CA VAL A 123 -29.90 5.04 -9.78
C VAL A 123 -30.18 3.55 -9.66
N ASP A 124 -31.21 3.20 -8.88
CA ASP A 124 -31.73 1.83 -8.84
C ASP A 124 -32.38 1.52 -10.20
N MET A 125 -31.93 0.44 -10.85
CA MET A 125 -32.56 0.02 -12.11
C MET A 125 -33.96 -0.53 -11.82
N GLU A 126 -34.99 0.18 -12.24
CA GLU A 126 -36.34 -0.36 -12.30
C GLU A 126 -36.38 -1.50 -13.34
N LYS A 127 -36.69 -2.72 -12.88
CA LYS A 127 -36.65 -3.94 -13.70
C LYS A 127 -37.93 -4.18 -14.50
N GLU A 128 -39.01 -3.47 -14.20
CA GLU A 128 -40.33 -3.72 -14.77
C GLU A 128 -40.92 -2.44 -15.36
N PHE A 129 -40.74 -2.26 -16.66
CA PHE A 129 -41.53 -1.31 -17.43
C PHE A 129 -42.88 -1.95 -17.74
N VAL A 130 -43.93 -1.60 -16.99
CA VAL A 130 -45.30 -1.99 -17.30
C VAL A 130 -45.94 -0.88 -18.12
N PHE A 131 -46.20 -1.14 -19.40
CA PHE A 131 -46.98 -0.23 -20.23
C PHE A 131 -48.46 -0.40 -19.89
N GLU A 132 -49.03 0.53 -19.13
CA GLU A 132 -50.48 0.62 -19.02
C GLU A 132 -51.06 1.03 -20.38
N LYS A 133 -52.06 0.27 -20.86
CA LYS A 133 -52.77 0.62 -22.09
C LYS A 133 -53.60 1.88 -21.83
N THR A 134 -53.17 3.00 -22.40
CA THR A 134 -53.97 4.23 -22.42
C THR A 134 -55.14 4.04 -23.40
N HIS A 135 -56.38 4.14 -22.92
CA HIS A 135 -57.55 4.21 -23.77
C HIS A 135 -57.70 5.65 -24.30
N LEU A 136 -57.14 5.90 -25.48
CA LEU A 136 -57.43 7.08 -26.31
C LEU A 136 -58.65 6.82 -27.20
#